data_AF-A0AAU5DG94-F1
#
_entry.id   AF-A0AAU5DG94-F1
#
_cell.length_a   1.000
_cell.length_b   1.000
_cell.length_c   1.000
_cell.angle_alpha   90.00
_cell.angle_beta   90.00
_cell.angle_gamma   90.00
#
_symmetry.space_group_name_H-M   'P 1'
#
loop_
_entity.id
_entity.type
_entity.pdbx_description
1 polymer ?
#
loop_
_entity_poly.entity_id
_entity_poly.type
_entity_poly.pdbx_seq_one_letter_code
_entity_poly.pdbx_strand_id
1 'polypeptide(L)'
;MPKFAASAEEADQDLREYCESIGFDPEWVAPEKWASSVSIAQQKQYGFEEAHKTIDSDKDELRKDAAAKARKAKLAGDAAGLIAALKVHYALKDSLVREIIDQCAATYLGGERVNLGLGGKPMDRETYSELRKEWRAASALATGGVFSDFVSHDPQDKAALGKGAVGATLARRGVQGNLLMRINGVRFNMHIDIAD
;
A
#
# COMPACT_ATOMS: atom_id res chain seq x y z
N MET A 1 -20.64 -22.67 -23.81
CA MET A 1 -20.54 -23.01 -22.37
C MET A 1 -19.08 -23.25 -22.05
N PRO A 2 -18.57 -22.81 -20.89
CA PRO A 2 -17.18 -23.03 -20.51
C PRO A 2 -16.88 -24.53 -20.38
N LYS A 3 -15.63 -24.93 -20.65
CA LYS A 3 -15.15 -26.30 -20.40
C LYS A 3 -15.16 -26.53 -18.88
N PHE A 4 -15.75 -27.64 -18.44
CA PHE A 4 -15.88 -27.99 -17.02
C PHE A 4 -15.54 -29.47 -16.83
N ALA A 5 -15.11 -29.82 -15.62
CA ALA A 5 -14.77 -31.20 -15.27
C ALA A 5 -16.04 -32.04 -15.06
N ALA A 6 -16.04 -33.27 -15.56
CA ALA A 6 -17.09 -34.25 -15.32
C ALA A 6 -16.97 -34.92 -13.94
N SER A 7 -15.79 -34.88 -13.32
CA SER A 7 -15.54 -35.42 -11.97
C SER A 7 -14.54 -34.58 -11.17
N ALA A 8 -14.41 -34.89 -9.88
CA ALA A 8 -13.43 -34.25 -9.01
C ALA A 8 -11.99 -34.63 -9.37
N GLU A 9 -11.77 -35.84 -9.86
CA GLU A 9 -10.46 -36.33 -10.29
C GLU A 9 -10.00 -35.62 -11.57
N GLU A 10 -10.90 -35.43 -12.53
CA GLU A 10 -10.59 -34.65 -13.74
C GLU A 10 -10.27 -33.20 -13.38
N ALA A 11 -11.03 -32.60 -12.45
CA ALA A 11 -10.76 -31.27 -11.95
C ALA A 11 -9.40 -31.18 -11.25
N ASP A 12 -9.10 -32.08 -10.32
CA ASP A 12 -7.82 -32.08 -9.58
C ASP A 12 -6.62 -32.24 -10.53
N GLN A 13 -6.73 -33.13 -11.53
CA GLN A 13 -5.68 -33.33 -12.52
C GLN A 13 -5.43 -32.07 -13.36
N ASP A 14 -6.47 -31.48 -13.97
CA ASP A 14 -6.33 -30.27 -14.81
C ASP A 14 -5.76 -29.10 -13.98
N LEU A 15 -6.21 -28.92 -12.73
CA LEU A 15 -5.70 -27.86 -11.86
C LEU A 15 -4.22 -28.07 -11.47
N ARG A 16 -3.77 -29.31 -11.26
CA ARG A 16 -2.36 -29.62 -11.01
C ARG A 16 -1.50 -29.38 -12.24
N GLU A 17 -1.96 -29.81 -13.41
CA GLU A 17 -1.30 -29.54 -14.69
C GLU A 17 -1.22 -28.03 -14.96
N TYR A 18 -2.28 -27.30 -14.62
CA TYR A 18 -2.29 -25.84 -14.70
C TYR A 18 -1.24 -25.22 -13.77
N CYS A 19 -1.21 -25.62 -12.50
CA CYS A 19 -0.20 -25.21 -11.52
C CYS A 19 1.23 -25.46 -12.04
N GLU A 20 1.52 -26.64 -12.59
CA GLU A 20 2.81 -26.97 -13.19
C GLU A 20 3.14 -26.04 -14.37
N SER A 21 2.18 -25.80 -15.27
CA SER A 21 2.36 -24.94 -16.44
C SER A 21 2.72 -23.49 -16.09
N ILE A 22 2.25 -22.99 -14.96
CA ILE A 22 2.53 -21.64 -14.46
C ILE A 22 3.69 -21.61 -13.44
N GLY A 23 4.34 -22.75 -13.18
CA GLY A 23 5.41 -22.90 -12.19
C GLY A 23 4.95 -22.56 -10.76
N PHE A 24 3.74 -22.95 -10.40
CA PHE A 24 3.16 -22.75 -9.07
C PHE A 24 2.98 -24.10 -8.38
N ASP A 25 3.43 -24.19 -7.15
CA ASP A 25 3.32 -25.41 -6.37
C ASP A 25 1.96 -25.47 -5.67
N PRO A 26 1.10 -26.47 -5.98
CA PRO A 26 -0.24 -26.57 -5.41
C PRO A 26 -0.25 -26.77 -3.89
N GLU A 27 0.86 -27.20 -3.27
CA GLU A 27 0.96 -27.30 -1.79
C GLU A 27 0.87 -25.94 -1.09
N TRP A 28 1.05 -24.84 -1.84
CA TRP A 28 0.94 -23.49 -1.30
C TRP A 28 -0.51 -22.99 -1.22
N VAL A 29 -1.45 -23.73 -1.81
CA VAL A 29 -2.89 -23.46 -1.70
C VAL A 29 -3.44 -24.20 -0.49
N ALA A 30 -4.14 -23.49 0.39
CA ALA A 30 -4.78 -24.11 1.54
C ALA A 30 -5.80 -25.19 1.10
N PRO A 31 -5.93 -26.34 1.80
CA PRO A 31 -6.80 -27.44 1.38
C PRO A 31 -8.25 -27.01 1.06
N GLU A 32 -8.82 -26.14 1.89
CA GLU A 32 -10.15 -25.53 1.66
C GLU A 32 -10.26 -24.68 0.39
N LYS A 33 -9.21 -23.92 0.04
CA LYS A 33 -9.17 -23.14 -1.20
C LYS A 33 -8.99 -24.05 -2.43
N TRP A 34 -8.20 -25.10 -2.30
CA TRP A 34 -8.04 -26.12 -3.35
C TRP A 34 -9.36 -26.86 -3.61
N ALA A 35 -10.04 -27.33 -2.56
CA ALA A 35 -11.35 -27.97 -2.68
C ALA A 35 -12.40 -27.04 -3.32
N SER A 36 -12.33 -25.73 -3.02
CA SER A 36 -13.19 -24.74 -3.66
C SER A 36 -12.90 -24.61 -5.16
N SER A 37 -11.63 -24.58 -5.56
CA SER A 37 -11.22 -24.54 -6.98
C SER A 37 -11.67 -25.79 -7.74
N VAL A 38 -11.53 -26.97 -7.14
CA VAL A 38 -12.04 -28.25 -7.68
C VAL A 38 -13.56 -28.20 -7.86
N SER A 39 -14.29 -27.64 -6.88
CA SER A 39 -15.75 -27.47 -6.97
C SER A 39 -16.15 -26.49 -8.09
N ILE A 40 -15.44 -25.37 -8.24
CA ILE A 40 -15.67 -24.38 -9.31
C ILE A 40 -15.45 -25.03 -10.69
N ALA A 41 -14.39 -25.83 -10.84
CA ALA A 41 -14.07 -26.52 -12.10
C ALA A 41 -15.18 -27.47 -12.57
N GLN A 42 -15.96 -28.06 -11.65
CA GLN A 42 -17.10 -28.94 -11.96
C GLN A 42 -18.39 -28.16 -12.30
N GLN A 43 -18.47 -26.88 -11.96
CA GLN A 43 -19.68 -26.09 -12.18
C GLN A 43 -19.79 -25.66 -13.64
N LYS A 44 -20.81 -26.15 -14.34
CA LYS A 44 -21.09 -25.84 -15.76
C LYS A 44 -21.18 -24.35 -16.09
N GLN A 45 -21.50 -23.52 -15.09
CA GLN A 45 -21.59 -22.07 -15.23
C GLN A 45 -20.21 -21.39 -15.29
N TYR A 46 -19.20 -21.96 -14.63
CA TYR A 46 -17.88 -21.37 -14.44
C TYR A 46 -16.79 -22.20 -15.13
N GLY A 47 -16.64 -23.47 -14.73
CA GLY A 47 -15.70 -24.40 -15.33
C GLY A 47 -14.23 -24.11 -15.00
N PHE A 48 -13.32 -24.68 -15.81
CA PHE A 48 -11.88 -24.60 -15.59
C PHE A 48 -11.35 -23.16 -15.61
N GLU A 49 -11.88 -22.29 -16.47
CA GLU A 49 -11.38 -20.92 -16.61
C GLU A 49 -11.45 -20.15 -15.29
N GLU A 50 -12.56 -20.28 -14.55
CA GLU A 50 -12.74 -19.59 -13.27
C GLU A 50 -11.93 -20.24 -12.14
N ALA A 51 -11.76 -21.56 -12.20
CA ALA A 51 -10.89 -22.28 -11.27
C ALA A 51 -9.42 -21.89 -11.46
N HIS A 52 -8.95 -21.74 -12.71
CA HIS A 52 -7.61 -21.24 -13.05
C HIS A 52 -7.41 -19.80 -12.54
N LYS A 53 -8.39 -18.91 -12.73
CA LYS A 53 -8.35 -17.55 -12.16
C LYS A 53 -8.26 -17.54 -10.64
N THR A 54 -8.89 -18.50 -9.97
CA THR A 54 -8.80 -18.64 -8.50
C THR A 54 -7.38 -19.01 -8.09
N ILE A 55 -6.74 -19.95 -8.79
CA ILE A 55 -5.33 -20.33 -8.58
C ILE A 55 -4.38 -19.16 -8.86
N ASP A 56 -4.60 -18.41 -9.95
CA ASP A 56 -3.81 -17.21 -10.26
C ASP A 56 -3.94 -16.15 -9.16
N SER A 57 -5.15 -15.98 -8.63
CA SER A 57 -5.41 -15.06 -7.52
C SER A 57 -4.66 -15.48 -6.25
N ASP A 58 -4.67 -16.78 -5.90
CA ASP A 58 -3.93 -17.31 -4.76
C ASP A 58 -2.41 -17.12 -4.92
N LYS A 59 -1.89 -17.39 -6.12
CA LYS A 59 -0.48 -17.16 -6.47
C LYS A 59 -0.09 -15.68 -6.32
N ASP A 60 -0.94 -14.78 -6.77
CA ASP A 60 -0.72 -13.34 -6.65
C ASP A 60 -0.83 -12.85 -5.19
N GLU A 61 -1.73 -13.42 -4.40
CA GLU A 61 -1.82 -13.19 -2.94
C GLU A 61 -0.53 -13.61 -2.24
N LEU A 62 -0.03 -14.82 -2.50
CA LEU A 62 1.23 -15.32 -1.93
C LEU A 62 2.43 -14.42 -2.30
N ARG A 63 2.48 -13.94 -3.53
CA ARG A 63 3.50 -12.97 -3.97
C ARG A 63 3.38 -11.64 -3.24
N LYS A 64 2.16 -11.12 -3.06
CA LYS A 64 1.90 -9.89 -2.29
C LYS A 64 2.32 -10.06 -0.83
N ASP A 65 2.02 -11.20 -0.22
CA ASP A 65 2.40 -11.52 1.16
C ASP A 65 3.91 -11.63 1.34
N ALA A 66 4.60 -12.33 0.44
CA ALA A 66 6.06 -12.41 0.43
C ALA A 66 6.68 -11.02 0.28
N ALA A 67 6.15 -10.18 -0.62
CA ALA A 67 6.59 -8.80 -0.79
C ALA A 67 6.28 -7.95 0.45
N ALA A 68 5.13 -8.12 1.11
CA ALA A 68 4.77 -7.43 2.35
C ALA A 68 5.72 -7.83 3.49
N LYS A 69 6.05 -9.13 3.62
CA LYS A 69 7.03 -9.65 4.58
C LYS A 69 8.42 -9.07 4.35
N ALA A 70 8.87 -8.99 3.11
CA ALA A 70 10.15 -8.36 2.76
C ALA A 70 10.18 -6.87 3.14
N ARG A 71 9.09 -6.13 2.85
CA ARG A 71 8.95 -4.71 3.22
C ARG A 71 8.89 -4.51 4.73
N LYS A 72 8.21 -5.40 5.45
CA LYS A 72 8.20 -5.44 6.92
C LYS A 72 9.59 -5.68 7.49
N ALA A 73 10.38 -6.60 6.92
CA ALA A 73 11.76 -6.81 7.32
C ALA A 73 12.64 -5.58 7.08
N LYS A 74 12.43 -4.85 5.97
CA LYS A 74 13.13 -3.57 5.71
C LYS A 74 12.78 -2.50 6.74
N LEU A 75 11.51 -2.34 7.11
CA LEU A 75 11.11 -1.40 8.16
C LEU A 75 11.63 -1.81 9.54
N ALA A 76 11.60 -3.10 9.87
CA ALA A 76 12.13 -3.61 11.13
C ALA A 76 13.66 -3.44 11.23
N GLY A 77 14.35 -3.45 10.09
CA GLY A 77 15.78 -3.17 9.99
C GLY A 77 16.14 -1.68 9.86
N ASP A 78 15.21 -0.77 10.15
CA ASP A 78 15.49 0.67 10.13
C ASP A 78 16.53 1.05 11.21
N ALA A 79 17.76 1.32 10.78
CA ALA A 79 18.87 1.63 11.69
C ALA A 79 18.65 2.92 12.49
N ALA A 80 17.89 3.88 11.94
CA ALA A 80 17.53 5.11 12.65
C ALA A 80 16.38 4.89 13.64
N GLY A 81 15.62 3.79 13.50
CA GLY A 81 14.49 3.47 14.37
C GLY A 81 13.42 4.56 14.42
N LEU A 82 13.14 5.26 13.31
CA LEU A 82 12.36 6.51 13.29
C LEU A 82 10.99 6.34 13.96
N ILE A 83 10.24 5.28 13.62
CA ILE A 83 8.92 5.02 14.18
C ILE A 83 8.99 4.87 15.72
N ALA A 84 10.02 4.22 16.23
CA ALA A 84 10.21 4.06 17.68
C ALA A 84 10.63 5.39 18.32
N ALA A 85 11.55 6.13 17.69
CA ALA A 85 12.01 7.43 18.15
C ALA A 85 10.87 8.44 18.27
N LEU A 86 9.99 8.51 17.27
CA LEU A 86 8.82 9.39 17.27
C LEU A 86 7.89 9.14 18.45
N LYS A 87 7.63 7.88 18.82
CA LYS A 87 6.71 7.51 19.92
C LYS A 87 7.12 8.07 21.28
N VAL A 88 8.40 8.33 21.48
CA VAL A 88 8.95 8.84 22.76
C VAL A 88 9.48 10.26 22.65
N HIS A 89 9.55 10.83 21.44
CA HIS A 89 10.08 12.16 21.21
C HIS A 89 9.21 13.23 21.86
N TYR A 90 9.82 14.10 22.68
CA TYR A 90 9.10 15.06 23.53
C TYR A 90 8.10 15.95 22.77
N ALA A 91 8.45 16.40 21.56
CA ALA A 91 7.61 17.28 20.76
C ALA A 91 6.81 16.56 19.65
N LEU A 92 7.18 15.34 19.27
CA LEU A 92 6.63 14.69 18.07
C LEU A 92 5.73 13.50 18.38
N LYS A 93 5.76 12.96 19.60
CA LYS A 93 5.00 11.77 20.00
C LYS A 93 3.49 11.89 19.80
N ASP A 94 2.96 13.10 19.94
CA ASP A 94 1.53 13.43 19.83
C ASP A 94 1.26 14.30 18.58
N SER A 95 2.25 14.45 17.69
CA SER A 95 2.14 15.27 16.48
C SER A 95 1.51 14.49 15.32
N LEU A 96 0.87 15.22 14.40
CA LEU A 96 0.36 14.65 13.15
C LEU A 96 1.46 14.05 12.27
N VAL A 97 2.72 14.49 12.41
CA VAL A 97 3.85 13.92 11.66
C VAL A 97 4.01 12.42 11.93
N ARG A 98 3.80 11.99 13.18
CA ARG A 98 3.83 10.58 13.54
C ARG A 98 2.74 9.80 12.80
N GLU A 99 1.50 10.32 12.82
CA GLU A 99 0.37 9.68 12.14
C GLU A 99 0.60 9.57 10.62
N ILE A 100 1.12 10.63 10.01
CA ILE A 100 1.45 10.67 8.58
C ILE A 100 2.54 9.65 8.23
N ILE A 101 3.59 9.54 9.05
CA ILE A 101 4.66 8.55 8.85
C ILE A 101 4.12 7.13 9.04
N ASP A 102 3.30 6.88 10.06
CA ASP A 102 2.66 5.58 10.29
C ASP A 102 1.75 5.19 9.11
N GLN A 103 0.98 6.14 8.55
CA GLN A 103 0.15 5.91 7.38
C GLN A 103 1.01 5.56 6.15
N CYS A 104 2.09 6.30 5.88
CA CYS A 104 2.97 6.00 4.77
C CYS A 104 3.69 4.64 4.94
N ALA A 105 4.07 4.29 6.18
CA ALA A 105 4.66 2.98 6.49
C ALA A 105 3.65 1.85 6.25
N ALA A 106 2.38 2.03 6.65
CA ALA A 106 1.31 1.08 6.37
C ALA A 106 1.07 0.91 4.86
N THR A 107 1.00 2.02 4.10
CA THR A 107 0.89 1.98 2.63
C THR A 107 2.11 1.30 1.99
N TYR A 108 3.32 1.57 2.50
CA TYR A 108 4.53 0.88 2.07
C TYR A 108 4.45 -0.62 2.31
N LEU A 109 3.88 -1.08 3.43
CA LEU A 109 3.67 -2.51 3.69
C LEU A 109 2.60 -3.12 2.78
N GLY A 110 1.50 -2.40 2.53
CA GLY A 110 0.40 -2.87 1.67
C GLY A 110 0.77 -2.92 0.19
N GLY A 111 1.61 -1.99 -0.29
CA GLY A 111 2.03 -1.91 -1.70
C GLY A 111 1.05 -1.10 -2.52
N GLU A 112 0.42 -0.17 -1.84
CA GLU A 112 -0.67 0.63 -2.34
C GLU A 112 -0.16 1.92 -2.99
N ARG A 113 -1.10 2.81 -3.32
CA ARG A 113 -0.81 4.08 -3.97
C ARG A 113 0.10 4.95 -3.10
N VAL A 114 1.15 5.49 -3.70
CA VAL A 114 2.13 6.35 -3.02
C VAL A 114 1.68 7.81 -2.84
N ASN A 115 0.57 8.21 -3.47
CA ASN A 115 -0.08 9.50 -3.24
C ASN A 115 -1.22 9.29 -2.25
N LEU A 116 -1.11 9.93 -1.09
CA LEU A 116 -2.00 9.78 0.04
C LEU A 116 -2.68 11.12 0.35
N GLY A 117 -3.85 11.09 0.95
CA GLY A 117 -4.52 12.27 1.49
C GLY A 117 -4.60 12.19 2.99
N LEU A 118 -4.30 13.30 3.69
CA LEU A 118 -4.64 13.44 5.10
C LEU A 118 -6.14 13.72 5.18
N GLY A 119 -6.92 12.75 5.65
CA GLY A 119 -8.35 12.92 5.82
C GLY A 119 -8.68 13.98 6.88
N GLY A 120 -9.91 14.50 6.86
CA GLY A 120 -10.40 15.47 7.84
C GLY A 120 -10.82 16.80 7.23
N LYS A 121 -10.96 17.82 8.09
CA LYS A 121 -11.26 19.18 7.65
C LYS A 121 -9.99 19.84 7.07
N PRO A 122 -10.12 20.76 6.11
CA PRO A 122 -8.98 21.54 5.63
C PRO A 122 -8.22 22.21 6.78
N MET A 123 -6.90 22.13 6.72
CA MET A 123 -5.98 22.68 7.72
C MET A 123 -5.72 24.16 7.41
N ASP A 124 -5.63 25.02 8.42
CA ASP A 124 -5.22 26.40 8.19
C ASP A 124 -3.71 26.50 7.86
N ARG A 125 -3.29 27.63 7.28
CA ARG A 125 -1.92 27.84 6.81
C ARG A 125 -0.88 27.87 7.93
N GLU A 126 -1.25 28.35 9.12
CA GLU A 126 -0.34 28.45 10.25
C GLU A 126 -0.05 27.06 10.82
N THR A 127 -1.10 26.27 11.07
CA THR A 127 -0.98 24.87 11.46
C THR A 127 -0.18 24.07 10.44
N TYR A 128 -0.38 24.30 9.14
CA TYR A 128 0.42 23.64 8.11
C TYR A 128 1.91 24.06 8.13
N SER A 129 2.20 25.31 8.44
CA SER A 129 3.57 25.80 8.60
C SER A 129 4.28 25.11 9.78
N GLU A 130 3.60 24.96 10.93
CA GLU A 130 4.14 24.21 12.06
C GLU A 130 4.36 22.74 11.72
N LEU A 131 3.39 22.10 11.06
CA LEU A 131 3.52 20.72 10.59
C LEU A 131 4.74 20.53 9.69
N ARG A 132 5.08 21.51 8.84
CA ARG A 132 6.28 21.47 8.00
C ARG A 132 7.58 21.58 8.81
N LYS A 133 7.57 22.33 9.93
CA LYS A 133 8.72 22.39 10.84
C LYS A 133 8.90 21.06 11.57
N GLU A 134 7.81 20.48 12.06
CA GLU A 134 7.81 19.15 12.67
C GLU A 134 8.28 18.08 11.67
N TRP A 135 7.85 18.17 10.41
CA TRP A 135 8.29 17.27 9.33
C TRP A 135 9.81 17.32 9.13
N ARG A 136 10.38 18.53 9.16
CA ARG A 136 11.84 18.73 9.10
C ARG A 136 12.52 18.17 10.35
N ALA A 137 11.93 18.31 11.53
CA ALA A 137 12.47 17.73 12.77
C ALA A 137 12.48 16.20 12.71
N ALA A 138 11.42 15.57 12.20
CA ALA A 138 11.38 14.12 11.98
C ALA A 138 12.45 13.65 10.98
N SER A 139 12.77 14.46 9.96
CA SER A 139 13.87 14.14 9.04
C SER A 139 15.22 13.99 9.74
N ALA A 140 15.49 14.78 10.78
CA ALA A 140 16.74 14.69 11.52
C ALA A 140 16.84 13.35 12.27
N LEU A 141 15.72 12.88 12.82
CA LEU A 141 15.60 11.58 13.49
C LEU A 141 15.72 10.39 12.53
N ALA A 142 15.47 10.60 11.24
CA ALA A 142 15.49 9.56 10.21
C ALA A 142 16.90 9.31 9.62
N THR A 143 17.91 10.10 10.01
CA THR A 143 19.24 10.08 9.39
C THR A 143 19.89 8.69 9.49
N GLY A 144 20.32 8.14 8.35
CA GLY A 144 20.95 6.82 8.27
C GLY A 144 19.97 5.64 8.29
N GLY A 145 18.67 5.91 8.30
CA GLY A 145 17.60 4.92 8.28
C GLY A 145 17.06 4.61 6.88
N VAL A 146 15.97 3.83 6.84
CA VAL A 146 15.22 3.54 5.61
C VAL A 146 14.29 4.68 5.20
N PHE A 147 13.94 5.56 6.15
CA PHE A 147 13.18 6.78 5.88
C PHE A 147 14.14 7.89 5.43
N SER A 148 13.88 8.50 4.28
CA SER A 148 14.78 9.50 3.71
C SER A 148 14.05 10.55 2.87
N ASP A 149 14.80 11.53 2.34
CA ASP A 149 14.30 12.55 1.40
C ASP A 149 13.04 13.28 1.87
N PHE A 150 13.02 13.71 3.13
CA PHE A 150 11.93 14.50 3.68
C PHE A 150 11.88 15.87 2.99
N VAL A 151 10.82 16.13 2.25
CA VAL A 151 10.59 17.40 1.54
C VAL A 151 9.19 17.90 1.87
N SER A 152 9.05 19.21 2.06
CA SER A 152 7.74 19.85 2.19
C SER A 152 7.62 21.05 1.26
N HIS A 153 6.43 21.25 0.70
CA HIS A 153 6.14 22.36 -0.20
C HIS A 153 5.13 23.31 0.43
N ASP A 154 5.23 24.60 0.11
CA ASP A 154 4.21 25.56 0.50
C ASP A 154 2.84 25.20 -0.12
N PRO A 155 1.73 25.65 0.49
CA PRO A 155 0.40 25.49 -0.09
C PRO A 155 0.34 26.03 -1.52
N GLN A 156 -0.24 25.25 -2.43
CA GLN A 156 -0.42 25.62 -3.83
C GLN A 156 -1.87 25.43 -4.24
N ASP A 157 -2.43 26.44 -4.90
CA ASP A 157 -3.69 26.30 -5.61
C ASP A 157 -3.50 25.37 -6.81
N LYS A 158 -3.96 24.13 -6.68
CA LYS A 158 -3.80 23.13 -7.75
C LYS A 158 -4.78 23.35 -8.89
N ALA A 159 -5.92 23.99 -8.65
CA ALA A 159 -6.87 24.35 -9.69
C ALA A 159 -6.29 25.45 -10.59
N ALA A 160 -5.75 26.52 -10.00
CA ALA A 160 -5.11 27.60 -10.75
C ALA A 160 -3.91 27.11 -11.58
N LEU A 161 -3.20 26.09 -11.10
CA LEU A 161 -2.05 25.49 -11.81
C LEU A 161 -2.43 24.45 -12.88
N GLY A 162 -3.73 24.23 -13.15
CA GLY A 162 -4.19 23.21 -14.11
C GLY A 162 -3.89 21.77 -13.68
N LYS A 163 -3.52 21.55 -12.41
CA LYS A 163 -3.18 20.24 -11.83
C LYS A 163 -4.34 19.63 -11.02
N GLY A 164 -5.55 20.16 -11.21
CA GLY A 164 -6.79 19.76 -10.54
C GLY A 164 -7.29 18.34 -10.84
N ALA A 165 -6.57 17.52 -11.63
CA ALA A 165 -7.03 16.20 -12.06
C ALA A 165 -6.14 15.00 -11.62
N VAL A 166 -5.03 15.20 -10.90
CA VAL A 166 -4.00 14.15 -10.67
C VAL A 166 -3.69 13.87 -9.18
N GLY A 167 -4.28 12.84 -8.56
CA GLY A 167 -3.95 12.34 -7.19
C GLY A 167 -5.15 12.02 -6.28
N ALA A 168 -4.93 11.76 -4.99
CA ALA A 168 -5.80 10.92 -4.15
C ALA A 168 -6.94 11.60 -3.33
N THR A 169 -6.94 12.92 -3.14
CA THR A 169 -8.00 13.61 -2.38
C THR A 169 -9.23 13.86 -3.26
N LEU A 170 -10.42 13.47 -2.77
CA LEU A 170 -11.71 13.53 -3.47
C LEU A 170 -12.37 14.92 -3.45
N ALA A 171 -11.81 15.89 -2.71
CA ALA A 171 -12.29 17.27 -2.73
C ALA A 171 -11.91 17.95 -4.06
N ARG A 172 -12.80 18.78 -4.63
CA ARG A 172 -12.45 19.68 -5.74
C ARG A 172 -11.20 20.45 -5.33
N ARG A 173 -10.07 20.19 -5.99
CA ARG A 173 -8.72 20.56 -5.54
C ARG A 173 -8.52 22.06 -5.50
N GLY A 174 -8.75 22.65 -4.33
CA GLY A 174 -8.34 24.02 -3.99
C GLY A 174 -6.86 24.08 -3.60
N VAL A 175 -6.56 24.82 -2.53
CA VAL A 175 -5.21 24.99 -2.02
C VAL A 175 -4.75 23.73 -1.27
N GLN A 176 -3.57 23.20 -1.62
CA GLN A 176 -3.01 21.99 -0.99
C GLN A 176 -1.53 22.14 -0.63
N GLY A 177 -1.19 21.67 0.56
CA GLY A 177 0.18 21.36 0.99
C GLY A 177 0.61 19.97 0.54
N ASN A 178 1.92 19.73 0.48
CA ASN A 178 2.48 18.40 0.18
C ASN A 178 3.65 18.11 1.12
N LEU A 179 3.63 16.94 1.77
CA LEU A 179 4.74 16.38 2.53
C LEU A 179 5.21 15.10 1.84
N LEU A 180 6.50 15.01 1.56
CA LEU A 180 7.10 13.92 0.82
C LEU A 180 8.21 13.29 1.65
N MET A 181 8.35 11.98 1.49
CA MET A 181 9.50 11.22 1.97
C MET A 181 9.69 9.97 1.12
N ARG A 182 10.79 9.27 1.33
CA ARG A 182 11.03 7.93 0.82
C ARG A 182 11.06 6.92 1.95
N ILE A 183 10.60 5.72 1.64
CA ILE A 183 10.81 4.53 2.47
C ILE A 183 11.53 3.52 1.60
N ASN A 184 12.79 3.22 1.93
CA ASN A 184 13.64 2.28 1.19
C ASN A 184 13.63 2.55 -0.33
N GLY A 185 13.78 3.84 -0.70
CA GLY A 185 13.79 4.29 -2.09
C GLY A 185 12.42 4.59 -2.72
N VAL A 186 11.31 4.11 -2.15
CA VAL A 186 9.95 4.36 -2.67
C VAL A 186 9.45 5.72 -2.18
N ARG A 187 9.09 6.62 -3.09
CA ARG A 187 8.65 7.99 -2.78
C ARG A 187 7.16 8.03 -2.47
N PHE A 188 6.81 8.57 -1.31
CA PHE A 188 5.45 8.86 -0.86
C PHE A 188 5.18 10.36 -0.91
N ASN A 189 3.93 10.72 -1.15
CA ASN A 189 3.46 12.10 -1.19
C ASN A 189 2.13 12.21 -0.44
N MET A 190 2.15 12.86 0.72
CA MET A 190 0.99 13.18 1.52
C MET A 190 0.44 14.54 1.11
N HIS A 191 -0.76 14.53 0.54
CA HIS A 191 -1.54 15.71 0.22
C HIS A 191 -2.35 16.16 1.44
N ILE A 192 -2.31 17.46 1.73
CA ILE A 192 -3.04 18.07 2.84
C ILE A 192 -3.86 19.21 2.28
N ASP A 193 -5.18 19.11 2.43
CA ASP A 193 -6.10 20.18 2.03
C ASP A 193 -5.94 21.37 2.97
N ILE A 194 -5.81 22.57 2.41
CA ILE A 194 -5.59 23.81 3.15
C ILE A 194 -6.85 24.67 3.04
N ALA A 195 -7.29 25.24 4.16
CA ALA A 195 -8.38 26.20 4.18
C ALA A 195 -7.99 27.46 3.37
N ASP A 196 -8.91 27.90 2.51
CA ASP A 196 -8.74 29.11 1.70
C ASP A 196 -8.64 30.37 2.57
#